data_AF-A0A8S0PY68-F1
#
_entry.id   AF-A0A8S0PY68-F1
#
_cell.length_a   1.000
_cell.length_b   1.000
_cell.length_c   1.000
_cell.angle_alpha   90.00
_cell.angle_beta   90.00
_cell.angle_gamma   90.00
#
_symmetry.space_group_name_H-M   'P 1'
#
loop_
_entity.id
_entity.type
_entity.pdbx_description
1 polymer ?
#
loop_
_entity_poly.entity_id
_entity_poly.type
_entity_poly.pdbx_seq_one_letter_code
_entity_poly.pdbx_strand_id
1 'polypeptide(L)' 'MLKYPSALASFGKIANDAKAKRIALFLDYDGTLSHIVDNPDHAFMSNAVRINL' A
#
# COMPACT_ATOMS: atom_id res chain seq x y z
N MET A 1 5.05 4.97 -22.70
CA MET A 1 4.33 4.90 -21.42
C MET A 1 5.07 3.90 -20.54
N LEU A 2 5.33 4.20 -19.26
CA LEU A 2 6.04 3.28 -18.36
C LEU A 2 5.20 2.02 -18.14
N LYS A 3 5.86 0.84 -18.17
CA LYS A 3 5.17 -0.45 -17.96
C LYS A 3 4.55 -0.56 -16.56
N TYR A 4 5.16 0.08 -15.56
CA TYR A 4 4.70 0.13 -14.17
C TYR A 4 4.81 1.58 -13.64
N PRO A 5 3.78 2.42 -13.85
CA PRO A 5 3.80 3.79 -13.36
C PRO A 5 3.68 3.84 -11.82
N SER A 6 4.31 4.83 -11.19
CA SER A 6 4.24 5.01 -9.74
C SER A 6 2.84 5.46 -9.30
N ALA A 7 2.24 4.71 -8.38
CA ALA A 7 0.96 5.07 -7.76
C ALA A 7 1.07 6.35 -6.93
N LEU A 8 2.20 6.55 -6.23
CA LEU A 8 2.45 7.75 -5.43
C LEU A 8 2.55 8.99 -6.33
N ALA A 9 3.28 8.90 -7.44
CA ALA A 9 3.36 9.99 -8.42
C ALA A 9 2.00 10.30 -9.06
N SER A 10 1.10 9.30 -9.11
CA SER A 10 -0.25 9.42 -9.66
C SER A 10 -1.32 9.69 -8.60
N PHE A 11 -0.95 9.89 -7.32
CA PHE A 11 -1.89 9.93 -6.20
C PHE A 11 -2.97 11.00 -6.36
N GLY A 12 -2.61 12.19 -6.85
CA GLY A 12 -3.57 13.26 -7.10
C GLY A 12 -4.67 12.87 -8.10
N LYS A 13 -4.32 12.11 -9.14
CA LYS A 13 -5.28 11.58 -10.10
C LYS A 13 -6.19 10.53 -9.46
N ILE A 14 -5.60 9.57 -8.72
CA ILE A 14 -6.34 8.51 -8.02
C ILE A 14 -7.35 9.13 -7.03
N ALA A 15 -6.90 10.08 -6.21
CA ALA A 15 -7.73 10.77 -5.24
C ALA A 15 -8.88 11.56 -5.90
N ASN A 16 -8.59 12.26 -7.01
CA ASN A 16 -9.61 12.98 -7.76
C ASN A 16 -10.68 12.04 -8.34
N ASP A 17 -10.27 10.90 -8.91
CA ASP A 17 -11.18 9.90 -9.49
C ASP A 17 -12.04 9.18 -8.41
N ALA A 18 -11.64 9.26 -7.14
CA ALA A 18 -12.31 8.66 -5.98
C ALA A 18 -13.14 9.65 -5.14
N LYS A 19 -13.06 10.97 -5.39
CA LYS A 19 -13.59 12.04 -4.52
C LYS A 19 -15.07 11.91 -4.08
N ALA A 20 -15.92 11.30 -4.90
CA ALA A 20 -17.36 11.12 -4.60
C ALA A 20 -17.74 9.67 -4.30
N LYS A 21 -16.76 8.79 -4.06
CA LYS A 21 -16.95 7.36 -3.84
C LYS A 21 -16.52 6.98 -2.43
N ARG A 22 -17.15 5.94 -1.87
CA ARG A 22 -16.62 5.27 -0.69
C ARG A 22 -15.48 4.36 -1.14
N ILE A 23 -14.30 4.56 -0.56
CA ILE A 23 -13.11 3.79 -0.89
C ILE A 23 -13.06 2.56 0.02
N ALA A 24 -12.89 1.39 -0.57
CA ALA A 24 -12.46 0.19 0.13
C ALA A 24 -11.01 -0.08 -0.26
N LEU A 25 -10.15 -0.32 0.73
CA LEU A 25 -8.74 -0.60 0.53
C LEU A 25 -8.47 -2.07 0.88
N PHE A 26 -7.87 -2.79 -0.05
CA PHE A 26 -7.43 -4.17 0.14
C PHE A 26 -5.92 -4.18 0.01
N LEU A 27 -5.23 -4.67 1.03
CA LEU A 27 -3.78 -4.71 1.10
C LEU A 27 -3.37 -6.14 1.38
N ASP A 28 -2.38 -6.62 0.63
CA ASP A 28 -1.65 -7.84 1.01
C ASP A 28 -0.82 -7.56 2.26
N TYR A 29 -0.41 -8.62 2.97
CA TYR A 29 0.38 -8.48 4.19
C TYR A 29 1.88 -8.59 3.87
N ASP A 30 2.35 -9.76 3.43
CA ASP A 30 3.78 -10.03 3.23
C ASP A 30 4.34 -9.33 2.00
N GLY A 31 5.42 -8.56 2.20
CA GLY A 31 6.03 -7.76 1.13
C GLY A 31 5.23 -6.52 0.72
N THR A 32 4.10 -6.24 1.38
CA THR A 32 3.33 -5.00 1.23
C THR A 32 3.28 -4.20 2.53
N LEU A 33 2.74 -4.77 3.60
CA LEU A 33 2.67 -4.14 4.93
C LEU A 33 3.85 -4.53 5.82
N SER A 34 4.38 -5.73 5.64
CA SER A 34 5.62 -6.21 6.24
C SER A 34 6.74 -6.30 5.19
N HIS A 35 8.00 -6.36 5.64
CA HIS A 35 9.12 -6.63 4.73
C HIS A 35 9.12 -8.10 4.27
N ILE A 36 9.64 -8.35 3.06
CA ILE A 36 9.92 -9.71 2.60
C ILE A 36 11.07 -10.27 3.44
N VAL A 37 10.85 -11.44 4.06
CA VAL A 37 11.80 -12.10 4.97
C VAL A 37 11.88 -13.60 4.67
N ASP A 38 13.02 -14.22 4.97
CA ASP A 38 13.24 -15.66 4.74
C ASP A 38 12.49 -16.53 5.77
N ASN A 39 12.37 -16.06 7.01
CA ASN A 39 11.57 -16.71 8.05
C ASN A 39 10.18 -16.04 8.13
N PRO A 40 9.08 -16.73 7.77
CA PRO A 40 7.73 -16.17 7.83
C PRO A 40 7.33 -15.66 9.21
N ASP A 41 7.82 -16.28 10.28
CA ASP A 41 7.52 -15.87 11.66
C ASP A 41 8.10 -14.49 12.02
N HIS A 42 8.97 -13.93 11.18
CA HIS A 42 9.58 -12.62 11.37
C HIS A 42 8.94 -11.51 10.51
N ALA A 43 7.84 -11.81 9.80
CA ALA A 43 7.15 -10.85 8.94
C ALA A 43 6.30 -9.87 9.77
N PHE A 44 6.98 -8.91 10.39
CA PHE A 44 6.33 -7.91 11.23
C PHE A 44 6.07 -6.62 10.46
N MET A 45 4.85 -6.10 10.62
CA MET A 45 4.50 -4.74 10.20
C MET A 45 5.26 -3.73 11.05
N SER A 46 5.87 -2.72 10.42
CA SER A 46 6.57 -1.67 11.17
C SER A 46 5.59 -0.86 12.01
N ASN A 47 6.06 -0.28 13.12
CA ASN A 47 5.24 0.60 13.96
C ASN A 47 4.65 1.76 13.16
N ALA A 48 5.39 2.31 12.20
CA ALA A 48 4.90 3.38 11.34
C ALA A 48 3.68 2.94 10.51
N VAL A 49 3.69 1.74 9.93
CA VAL A 49 2.53 1.24 9.18
C VAL A 49 1.37 0.95 10.13
N ARG A 50 1.62 0.29 11.27
CA ARG A 50 0.58 -0.10 12.23
C ARG A 50 -0.21 1.06 12.83
N ILE A 51 0.40 2.24 12.99
CA ILE A 51 -0.28 3.42 13.56
C ILE A 51 -1.00 4.27 12.50
N ASN A 52 -0.76 4.03 11.22
CA ASN A 52 -1.30 4.82 10.10
C ASN A 52 -2.34 4.06 9.25
N LEU A 53 -2.57 2.77 9.53
CA LEU A 53 -3.71 1.99 9.02
C LEU A 53 -4.92 2.16 9.95
#